data_AF-A0A2U2MXN0-F1
#
_entry.id   AF-A0A2U2MXN0-F1
#
_cell.length_a   1.000
_cell.length_b   1.000
_cell.length_c   1.000
_cell.angle_alpha   90.00
_cell.angle_beta   90.00
_cell.angle_gamma   90.00
#
_symmetry.space_group_name_H-M   'P 1'
#
loop_
_entity.id
_entity.type
_entity.pdbx_description
1 polymer ?
#
loop_
_entity_poly.entity_id
_entity_poly.type
_entity_poly.pdbx_seq_one_letter_code
_entity_poly.pdbx_strand_id
1 'polypeptide(L)'
;MKIRIAEDNAKLIEQALADEQGRARVRTLSRADIEQAADRAEATLERMGIAPSARKGCERELFAAVSSSAYRARGTPMATRALLRRGVKDWYLVELIRTPALFQDRRQLRVTREAAQSAWSSLVDANGVRNEHRMLRRESAARY
;
A
#
# COMPACT_ATOMS: atom_id res chain seq x y z
N MET A 1 4.56 -14.07 9.29
CA MET A 1 4.27 -13.13 10.39
C MET A 1 2.90 -12.50 10.13
N LYS A 2 2.18 -12.01 11.14
CA LYS A 2 0.98 -11.19 10.92
C LYS A 2 0.77 -10.27 12.13
N ILE A 3 1.24 -9.04 12.02
CA ILE A 3 1.16 -8.03 13.10
C ILE A 3 0.26 -6.90 12.62
N ARG A 4 -0.74 -6.53 13.42
CA ARG A 4 -1.60 -5.38 13.12
C ARG A 4 -0.78 -4.09 13.27
N ILE A 5 -0.90 -3.17 12.31
CA ILE A 5 -0.20 -1.88 12.36
C ILE A 5 -1.03 -0.95 13.24
N ALA A 6 -0.70 -0.89 14.53
CA ALA A 6 -1.36 -0.08 15.54
C ALA A 6 -0.42 0.17 16.73
N GLU A 7 -0.69 1.22 17.51
CA GLU A 7 0.17 1.67 18.62
C GLU A 7 0.36 0.60 19.70
N ASP A 8 -0.68 -0.19 19.99
CA ASP A 8 -0.63 -1.31 20.94
C ASP A 8 0.36 -2.41 20.51
N ASN A 9 0.63 -2.52 19.21
CA ASN A 9 1.56 -3.48 18.63
C ASN A 9 2.93 -2.86 18.29
N ALA A 10 3.19 -1.60 18.68
CA ALA A 10 4.42 -0.88 18.34
C ALA A 10 5.69 -1.67 18.76
N LYS A 11 5.69 -2.24 19.96
CA LYS A 11 6.80 -3.07 20.46
C LYS A 11 7.02 -4.34 19.62
N LEU A 12 5.95 -4.98 19.15
CA LEU A 12 6.05 -6.18 18.32
C LEU A 12 6.60 -5.86 16.92
N ILE A 13 6.20 -4.73 16.34
CA ILE A 13 6.72 -4.26 15.05
C ILE A 13 8.20 -3.92 15.16
N GLU A 14 8.59 -3.17 16.19
CA GLU A 14 10.00 -2.82 16.44
C GLU A 14 10.86 -4.07 16.70
N GLN A 15 10.34 -5.06 17.44
CA GLN A 15 11.04 -6.31 17.65
C GLN A 15 11.23 -7.09 16.34
N ALA A 16 10.18 -7.22 15.52
CA ALA A 16 10.28 -7.88 14.22
C ALA A 16 11.28 -7.17 13.29
N LEU A 17 11.28 -5.84 13.30
CA LEU A 17 12.26 -5.02 12.59
C LEU A 17 13.68 -5.26 13.12
N ALA A 18 13.85 -5.34 14.44
CA ALA A 18 15.13 -5.61 15.07
C ALA A 18 15.64 -7.02 14.78
N ASP A 19 14.77 -8.02 14.72
CA ASP A 19 15.15 -9.41 14.44
C ASP A 19 15.65 -9.55 12.99
N GLU A 20 14.94 -8.98 12.03
CA GLU A 20 15.30 -9.07 10.60
C GLU A 20 16.48 -8.15 10.25
N GLN A 21 16.55 -6.96 10.87
CA GLN A 21 17.63 -5.99 10.64
C GLN A 21 18.81 -6.15 11.59
N GLY A 22 18.75 -7.00 12.62
CA GLY A 22 19.71 -7.03 13.73
C GLY A 22 21.14 -7.39 13.34
N ARG A 23 21.34 -7.97 12.16
CA ARG A 23 22.66 -8.21 11.55
C ARG A 23 23.13 -7.08 10.64
N ALA A 24 22.40 -5.96 10.55
CA ALA A 24 22.73 -4.80 9.75
C ALA A 24 23.48 -3.77 10.58
N ARG A 25 24.45 -3.08 9.97
CA ARG A 25 25.12 -1.92 10.59
C ARG A 25 24.19 -0.73 10.75
N VAL A 26 23.18 -0.61 9.90
CA VAL A 26 22.21 0.49 9.86
C VAL A 26 20.82 -0.08 9.64
N ARG A 27 19.85 0.40 10.42
CA ARG A 27 18.43 0.12 10.19
C ARG A 27 17.94 0.97 9.03
N THR A 28 17.35 0.34 8.03
CA THR A 28 16.89 1.00 6.81
C THR A 28 15.38 1.23 6.81
N LEU A 29 14.65 0.56 7.72
CA LEU A 29 13.20 0.67 7.87
C LEU A 29 12.84 0.87 9.34
N SER A 30 12.01 1.86 9.61
CA SER A 30 11.46 2.15 10.94
C SER A 30 9.97 1.78 11.02
N ARG A 31 9.40 1.75 12.24
CA ARG A 31 7.96 1.64 12.44
C ARG A 31 7.19 2.77 11.75
N ALA A 32 7.68 4.00 11.85
CA ALA A 32 7.04 5.17 11.25
C ALA A 32 6.93 5.04 9.73
N ASP A 33 7.93 4.44 9.06
CA ASP A 33 7.86 4.18 7.62
C ASP A 33 6.75 3.19 7.26
N ILE A 34 6.55 2.16 8.09
CA ILE A 34 5.48 1.16 7.91
C ILE A 34 4.10 1.80 8.09
N GLU A 35 3.92 2.63 9.12
CA GLU A 35 2.67 3.35 9.39
C GLU A 35 2.35 4.31 8.24
N GLN A 36 3.30 5.15 7.84
CA GLN A 36 3.13 6.05 6.71
C GLN A 36 2.83 5.30 5.40
N ALA A 37 3.43 4.13 5.19
CA ALA A 37 3.16 3.32 4.02
C ALA A 37 1.73 2.75 4.01
N ALA A 38 1.21 2.35 5.17
CA ALA A 38 -0.18 1.91 5.34
C ALA A 38 -1.15 3.07 5.06
N ASP A 39 -0.89 4.26 5.62
CA ASP A 39 -1.74 5.45 5.40
C ASP A 39 -1.75 5.87 3.93
N ARG A 40 -0.57 5.92 3.29
CA ARG A 40 -0.46 6.22 1.86
C ARG A 40 -1.16 5.17 1.00
N ALA A 41 -1.11 3.90 1.38
CA ALA A 41 -1.82 2.84 0.69
C ALA A 41 -3.34 3.04 0.77
N GLU A 42 -3.86 3.31 1.97
CA GLU A 42 -5.29 3.58 2.19
C GLU A 42 -5.77 4.79 1.38
N ALA A 43 -5.06 5.91 1.46
CA ALA A 43 -5.36 7.12 0.70
C ALA A 43 -5.30 6.89 -0.83
N THR A 44 -4.43 5.99 -1.29
CA THR A 44 -4.37 5.62 -2.70
C THR A 44 -5.58 4.79 -3.12
N LEU A 45 -5.98 3.80 -2.31
CA LEU A 45 -7.19 2.99 -2.57
C LEU A 45 -8.45 3.86 -2.58
N GLU A 46 -8.53 4.85 -1.68
CA GLU A 46 -9.62 5.82 -1.64
C GLU A 46 -9.65 6.71 -2.88
N ARG A 47 -8.49 7.24 -3.31
CA ARG A 47 -8.39 8.05 -4.54
C ARG A 47 -8.75 7.24 -5.79
N MET A 48 -8.56 5.93 -5.77
CA MET A 48 -8.99 5.02 -6.83
C MET A 48 -10.50 4.72 -6.82
N GLY A 49 -11.25 5.24 -5.84
CA GLY A 49 -12.68 4.97 -5.70
C GLY A 49 -13.00 3.55 -5.23
N ILE A 50 -12.03 2.85 -4.64
CA ILE A 50 -12.26 1.47 -4.15
C ILE A 50 -13.06 1.54 -2.85
N ALA A 51 -14.23 0.92 -2.84
CA ALA A 51 -15.08 0.86 -1.66
C ALA A 51 -14.36 0.14 -0.51
N PRO A 52 -14.52 0.57 0.77
CA PRO A 52 -13.84 -0.06 1.90
C PRO A 52 -14.02 -1.58 2.00
N SER A 53 -15.19 -2.10 1.63
CA SER A 53 -15.49 -3.54 1.60
C SER A 53 -14.65 -4.33 0.59
N ALA A 54 -14.25 -3.70 -0.51
CA ALA A 54 -13.46 -4.29 -1.58
C ALA A 54 -11.94 -4.15 -1.36
N ARG A 55 -11.48 -3.40 -0.36
CA ARG A 55 -10.04 -3.19 -0.08
C ARG A 55 -9.37 -4.40 0.57
N LYS A 56 -10.13 -5.35 1.11
CA LYS A 56 -9.60 -6.53 1.80
C LYS A 56 -8.70 -7.33 0.86
N GLY A 57 -7.50 -7.66 1.33
CA GLY A 57 -6.53 -8.43 0.57
C GLY A 57 -5.63 -7.61 -0.34
N CYS A 58 -5.86 -6.30 -0.51
CA CYS A 58 -4.89 -5.42 -1.16
C CYS A 58 -3.55 -5.45 -0.42
N GLU A 59 -2.46 -5.36 -1.17
CA GLU A 59 -1.11 -5.46 -0.64
C GLU A 59 -0.29 -4.23 -1.00
N ARG A 60 0.56 -3.82 -0.07
CA ARG A 60 1.51 -2.74 -0.25
C ARG A 60 2.90 -3.29 0.01
N GLU A 61 3.76 -3.23 -0.98
CA GLU A 61 5.18 -3.50 -0.82
C GLU A 61 5.91 -2.21 -0.50
N LEU A 62 6.70 -2.24 0.57
CA LEU A 62 7.54 -1.15 1.01
C LEU A 62 8.99 -1.61 0.95
N PHE A 63 9.80 -0.87 0.21
CA PHE A 63 11.24 -1.06 0.13
C PHE A 63 11.92 0.09 0.85
N ALA A 64 12.80 -0.24 1.79
CA ALA A 64 13.65 0.74 2.42
C ALA A 64 14.60 1.40 1.40
N ALA A 65 14.94 2.67 1.66
CA ALA A 65 15.98 3.36 0.88
C ALA A 65 17.32 2.62 1.02
N VAL A 66 18.05 2.52 -0.08
CA VAL A 66 19.35 1.86 -0.10
C VAL A 66 20.36 2.76 0.59
N SER A 67 21.00 2.25 1.65
CA SER A 67 22.15 2.91 2.26
C SER A 67 23.43 2.27 1.75
N SER A 68 24.43 3.09 1.42
CA SER A 68 25.81 2.66 1.15
C SER A 68 26.47 1.97 2.36
N SER A 69 25.84 1.99 3.53
CA SER A 69 26.32 1.26 4.72
C SER A 69 25.61 -0.08 4.93
N ALA A 70 24.63 -0.43 4.08
CA ALA A 70 23.83 -1.64 4.18
C ALA A 70 24.41 -2.84 3.39
N TYR A 71 25.71 -2.83 3.11
CA TYR A 71 26.37 -3.92 2.39
C TYR A 71 26.47 -5.20 3.24
N ARG A 72 26.29 -6.36 2.59
CA ARG A 72 26.76 -7.66 3.12
C ARG A 72 28.28 -7.77 2.93
N ALA A 73 28.92 -8.75 3.56
CA ALA A 73 30.38 -8.99 3.57
C ALA A 73 31.10 -9.09 2.20
N ARG A 74 30.39 -8.94 1.06
CA ARG A 74 30.93 -8.94 -0.30
C ARG A 74 30.48 -7.75 -1.17
N GLY A 75 30.02 -6.64 -0.57
CA GLY A 75 29.69 -5.43 -1.33
C GLY A 75 28.35 -5.46 -2.08
N THR A 76 27.46 -6.41 -1.78
CA THR A 76 26.07 -6.37 -2.31
C THR A 76 25.20 -5.48 -1.41
N PRO A 77 24.56 -4.42 -1.94
CA PRO A 77 23.70 -3.56 -1.15
C PRO A 77 22.44 -4.33 -0.77
N MET A 78 22.09 -4.32 0.52
CA MET A 78 20.88 -4.97 1.05
C MET A 78 19.86 -3.91 1.47
N ALA A 79 18.58 -4.22 1.32
CA ALA A 79 17.48 -3.43 1.82
C ALA A 79 16.49 -4.32 2.57
N THR A 80 15.73 -3.74 3.48
CA THR A 80 14.60 -4.42 4.12
C THR A 80 13.35 -4.18 3.27
N ARG A 81 12.65 -5.26 2.93
CA ARG A 81 11.33 -5.23 2.28
C ARG A 81 10.28 -5.59 3.31
N ALA A 82 9.24 -4.79 3.42
CA ALA A 82 8.04 -5.09 4.18
C ALA A 82 6.85 -5.29 3.21
N LEU A 83 6.09 -6.36 3.43
CA LEU A 83 4.81 -6.59 2.78
C LEU A 83 3.70 -6.28 3.78
N LEU A 84 2.85 -5.33 3.43
CA LEU A 84 1.66 -5.00 4.19
C LEU A 84 0.44 -5.54 3.46
N ARG A 85 -0.52 -6.09 4.19
CA ARG A 85 -1.78 -6.58 3.64
C ARG A 85 -2.95 -5.94 4.35
N ARG A 86 -3.93 -5.47 3.58
CA ARG A 86 -5.16 -4.90 4.08
C ARG A 86 -6.08 -6.00 4.61
N GLY A 87 -6.41 -5.93 5.89
CA GLY A 87 -7.49 -6.72 6.49
C GLY A 87 -8.86 -6.07 6.24
N VAL A 88 -9.87 -6.41 7.05
CA VAL A 88 -11.19 -5.79 6.93
C VAL A 88 -11.15 -4.33 7.39
N LYS A 89 -10.52 -4.05 8.54
CA LYS A 89 -10.48 -2.70 9.14
C LYS A 89 -9.09 -2.07 9.17
N ASP A 90 -8.06 -2.87 9.40
CA ASP A 90 -6.69 -2.40 9.57
C ASP A 90 -5.73 -2.96 8.51
N TRP A 91 -4.54 -2.39 8.45
CA TRP A 91 -3.38 -2.95 7.75
C TRP A 91 -2.57 -3.87 8.67
N TYR A 92 -1.95 -4.88 8.07
CA TYR A 92 -1.14 -5.87 8.76
C TYR A 92 0.22 -5.99 8.10
N LEU A 93 1.29 -5.98 8.90
CA LEU A 93 2.62 -6.40 8.47
C LEU A 93 2.63 -7.94 8.39
N VAL A 94 2.73 -8.48 7.18
CA VAL A 94 2.65 -9.93 6.92
C VAL A 94 4.01 -10.56 6.62
N GLU A 95 4.91 -9.79 6.03
CA GLU A 95 6.24 -10.24 5.65
C GLU A 95 7.26 -9.14 5.90
N LEU A 96 8.42 -9.53 6.39
CA LEU A 96 9.59 -8.67 6.51
C LEU A 96 10.77 -9.52 6.10
N ILE A 97 11.50 -9.11 5.06
CA ILE A 97 12.66 -9.84 4.56
C ILE A 97 13.78 -8.89 4.20
N ARG A 98 15.02 -9.33 4.39
CA ARG A 98 16.19 -8.63 3.88
C ARG A 98 16.58 -9.15 2.48
N THR A 99 16.50 -8.27 1.48
CA THR A 99 16.73 -8.62 0.07
C THR A 99 17.81 -7.74 -0.56
N PRO A 100 18.54 -8.18 -1.61
CA PRO A 100 19.44 -7.29 -2.33
C PRO A 100 18.69 -6.10 -2.95
N ALA A 101 19.25 -4.91 -2.81
CA ALA A 101 18.64 -3.65 -3.23
C ALA A 101 18.40 -3.54 -4.75
N LEU A 102 19.04 -4.38 -5.56
CA LEU A 102 18.87 -4.41 -7.01
C LEU A 102 17.50 -4.96 -7.46
N PHE A 103 16.76 -5.63 -6.57
CA PHE A 103 15.46 -6.25 -6.86
C PHE A 103 14.26 -5.43 -6.38
N GLN A 104 14.41 -4.10 -6.27
CA GLN A 104 13.28 -3.23 -5.92
C GLN A 104 12.32 -3.10 -7.11
N ASP A 105 11.20 -3.83 -7.04
CA ASP A 105 10.08 -3.58 -7.95
C ASP A 105 9.48 -2.19 -7.63
N ARG A 106 9.25 -1.39 -8.68
CA ARG A 106 8.60 -0.07 -8.55
C ARG A 106 7.09 -0.18 -8.31
N ARG A 107 6.50 -1.38 -8.42
CA ARG A 107 5.08 -1.61 -8.15
C ARG A 107 4.83 -1.70 -6.66
N GLN A 108 4.43 -0.58 -6.08
CA GLN A 108 4.30 -0.47 -4.63
C GLN A 108 2.94 -0.93 -4.09
N LEU A 109 1.85 -0.91 -4.88
CA LEU A 109 0.51 -1.32 -4.46
C LEU A 109 -0.06 -2.38 -5.42
N ARG A 110 -0.50 -3.52 -4.87
CA ARG A 110 -1.22 -4.58 -5.57
C ARG A 110 -2.67 -4.58 -5.10
N VAL A 111 -3.60 -4.41 -6.04
CA VAL A 111 -5.04 -4.48 -5.77
C VAL A 111 -5.58 -5.84 -6.16
N THR A 112 -6.56 -6.34 -5.39
CA THR A 112 -7.25 -7.59 -5.74
C THR A 112 -8.17 -7.37 -6.94
N ARG A 113 -8.65 -8.47 -7.54
CA ARG A 113 -9.61 -8.40 -8.66
C ARG A 113 -10.90 -7.70 -8.23
N GLU A 114 -11.37 -8.00 -7.03
CA GLU A 114 -12.58 -7.42 -6.44
C GLU A 114 -12.40 -5.91 -6.22
N ALA A 115 -11.24 -5.49 -5.71
CA ALA A 115 -10.89 -4.08 -5.56
C ALA A 115 -10.90 -3.34 -6.92
N ALA A 116 -10.30 -3.95 -7.95
CA ALA A 116 -10.29 -3.38 -9.30
C ALA A 116 -11.70 -3.27 -9.91
N GLN A 117 -12.56 -4.27 -9.71
CA GLN A 117 -13.95 -4.25 -10.16
C GLN A 117 -14.78 -3.16 -9.46
N SER A 118 -14.56 -2.97 -8.15
CA SER A 118 -15.20 -1.89 -7.40
C SER A 118 -14.80 -0.53 -7.96
N ALA A 119 -13.52 -0.29 -8.21
CA ALA A 119 -13.05 0.98 -8.80
C ALA A 119 -13.69 1.23 -10.18
N TRP A 120 -13.75 0.21 -11.02
CA TRP A 120 -14.35 0.33 -12.36
C TRP A 120 -15.84 0.65 -12.29
N SER A 121 -16.59 0.00 -11.41
CA SER A 121 -18.02 0.25 -11.23
C SER A 121 -18.28 1.69 -10.80
N SER A 122 -17.52 2.19 -9.83
CA SER A 122 -17.62 3.58 -9.37
C SER A 122 -17.29 4.61 -10.46
N LEU A 123 -16.36 4.28 -11.37
CA LEU A 123 -16.05 5.14 -12.53
C LEU A 123 -17.16 5.14 -13.58
N VAL A 124 -17.81 4.00 -13.80
CA VAL A 124 -18.93 3.87 -14.73
C VAL A 124 -20.14 4.65 -14.21
N ASP A 125 -20.49 4.50 -12.93
CA ASP A 125 -21.60 5.23 -12.31
C ASP A 125 -21.37 6.75 -12.36
N ALA A 126 -20.15 7.21 -12.05
CA ALA A 126 -19.80 8.63 -12.10
C ALA A 126 -19.90 9.24 -13.51
N ASN A 127 -19.67 8.45 -14.56
CA ASN A 127 -19.76 8.90 -15.96
C ASN A 127 -21.15 8.69 -16.57
N GLY A 128 -21.88 7.65 -16.15
CA GLY A 128 -23.28 7.43 -16.53
C GLY A 128 -24.18 8.58 -16.07
N VAL A 129 -24.02 9.02 -14.82
CA VAL A 129 -24.74 10.18 -14.26
C VAL A 129 -24.38 11.49 -15.00
N ARG A 130 -23.13 11.65 -15.46
CA ARG A 130 -22.73 12.82 -16.27
C ARG A 130 -23.39 12.83 -17.65
N ASN A 131 -23.69 11.68 -18.24
CA ASN A 131 -24.34 11.63 -19.55
C ASN A 131 -25.84 11.91 -19.46
N GLU A 132 -26.53 11.44 -18.42
CA GLU A 132 -27.96 11.73 -18.23
C GLU A 132 -28.21 13.22 -17.92
N HIS A 133 -27.41 13.83 -17.05
CA HIS A 133 -27.52 15.27 -16.77
C HIS A 133 -27.20 16.16 -17.99
N ARG A 134 -26.38 15.68 -18.95
CA ARG A 134 -26.09 16.40 -20.18
C ARG A 134 -27.20 16.25 -21.23
N MET A 135 -27.91 15.12 -21.25
CA MET A 135 -29.12 14.94 -22.07
C MET A 135 -30.28 15.80 -21.56
N LEU A 136 -30.59 15.76 -20.26
CA LEU A 136 -31.71 16.51 -19.70
C LEU A 136 -31.57 18.04 -19.86
N ARG A 137 -30.33 18.56 -19.82
CA ARG A 137 -30.07 20.00 -20.10
C ARG A 137 -30.21 20.37 -21.58
N ARG A 138 -29.97 19.43 -22.51
CA ARG A 138 -30.18 19.67 -23.95
C ARG A 138 -31.66 19.63 -24.32
N GLU A 139 -32.44 18.74 -23.74
CA GLU A 139 -33.89 18.67 -23.98
C GLU A 139 -34.65 19.87 -23.38
N SER A 140 -34.15 20.43 -22.27
CA SER A 140 -34.73 21.64 -21.66
C SER A 140 -34.45 22.91 -22.46
N ALA A 141 -33.33 22.98 -23.19
CA ALA A 141 -32.93 24.12 -24.00
C ALA A 141 -33.55 24.13 -25.42
N ALA A 142 -34.10 23.00 -25.88
CA ALA A 142 -34.74 22.86 -27.20
C ALA A 142 -36.27 23.11 -27.15
N ARG A 143 -36.82 23.48 -25.98
CA ARG A 143 -38.25 23.75 -25.76
C ARG A 143 -38.60 25.24 -25.62
N TYR A 144 -37.65 26.14 -25.89
CA TYR A 144 -37.84 27.59 -26.00
C TYR A 144 -37.29 28.06 -27.35
#